data_AF-A0A9P6JCK1-F1
#
_entry.id   AF-A0A9P6JCK1-F1
#
_cell.length_a   1.000
_cell.length_b   1.000
_cell.length_c   1.000
_cell.angle_alpha   90.00
_cell.angle_beta   90.00
_cell.angle_gamma   90.00
#
_symmetry.space_group_name_H-M   'P 1'
#
loop_
_entity.id
_entity.type
_entity.pdbx_description
1 polymer ?
#
loop_
_entity_poly.entity_id
_entity_poly.type
_entity_poly.pdbx_seq_one_letter_code
_entity_poly.pdbx_strand_id
1 'polypeptide(L)'
;MHKEILDDFFTDDAKYIHPALTVEGKYNIRKVFRVWTSLNKDEPEVTNIVFDGHTAIISLVQNLRPRLFPLLHLSVPATTTLHFRDSPEGPMIYSHQDSWTLEGIVQSMPLLGWWYDNVARNILGSVLTSAGGFLHTANQTTGYLQFRAEEVQKLSAEIIERSNTEIQQRSREMTTRAQTMVDQAKDTVEKKVATARDEVMRMRQMMRPQLLTAKAITGATLENTGT
;
A
#
# COMPACT_ATOMS: atom_id res chain seq x y z
N MET A 1 6.22 -7.34 -17.57
CA MET A 1 7.26 -8.25 -18.10
C MET A 1 8.63 -8.07 -17.43
N HIS A 2 9.53 -7.15 -17.83
CA HIS A 2 10.88 -7.10 -17.21
C HIS A 2 10.92 -6.79 -15.71
N LYS A 3 9.88 -6.15 -15.17
CA LYS A 3 9.79 -5.88 -13.73
C LYS A 3 9.55 -7.18 -12.96
N GLU A 4 8.50 -7.91 -13.34
CA GLU A 4 8.09 -9.17 -12.69
C GLU A 4 9.21 -10.20 -12.74
N ILE A 5 9.84 -10.40 -13.91
CA ILE A 5 10.96 -11.35 -14.05
C ILE A 5 12.13 -11.01 -13.10
N LEU A 6 12.45 -9.72 -12.94
CA LEU A 6 13.53 -9.34 -12.03
C LEU A 6 13.09 -9.49 -10.58
N ASP A 7 11.86 -9.15 -10.25
CA ASP A 7 11.34 -9.28 -8.88
C ASP A 7 11.26 -10.76 -8.46
N ASP A 8 10.85 -11.66 -9.36
CA ASP A 8 10.63 -13.09 -9.09
C ASP A 8 11.92 -13.92 -9.11
N PHE A 9 12.90 -13.57 -9.95
CA PHE A 9 14.07 -14.41 -10.21
C PHE A 9 15.41 -13.81 -9.79
N PHE A 10 15.50 -12.51 -9.48
CA PHE A 10 16.76 -11.85 -9.13
C PHE A 10 16.78 -11.35 -7.70
N THR A 11 17.95 -11.40 -7.08
CA THR A 11 18.14 -10.79 -5.76
C THR A 11 18.27 -9.27 -5.85
N ASP A 12 17.97 -8.57 -4.76
CA ASP A 12 18.00 -7.09 -4.74
C ASP A 12 19.37 -6.51 -5.08
N ASP A 13 20.44 -7.23 -4.72
CA ASP A 13 21.85 -6.93 -4.94
C ASP A 13 22.44 -7.65 -6.17
N ALA A 14 21.59 -8.18 -7.07
CA ALA A 14 22.06 -8.94 -8.21
C ALA A 14 23.00 -8.12 -9.11
N LYS A 15 24.02 -8.78 -9.65
CA LYS A 15 25.00 -8.18 -10.56
C LYS A 15 24.79 -8.66 -11.98
N TYR A 16 24.80 -7.73 -12.92
CA TYR A 16 24.83 -8.02 -14.35
C TYR A 16 26.16 -7.56 -14.92
N ILE A 17 26.91 -8.51 -15.46
CA ILE A 17 28.26 -8.34 -16.00
C ILE A 17 28.19 -8.65 -17.49
N HIS A 18 28.45 -7.65 -18.32
CA HIS A 18 28.52 -7.77 -19.76
C HIS A 18 29.87 -7.18 -20.22
N PRO A 19 30.47 -7.61 -21.35
CA PRO A 19 31.81 -7.13 -21.74
C PRO A 19 31.92 -5.61 -21.87
N ALA A 20 30.80 -4.93 -22.16
CA ALA A 20 30.74 -3.47 -22.30
C ALA A 20 30.33 -2.72 -21.02
N LEU A 21 29.74 -3.39 -20.02
CA LEU A 21 29.22 -2.73 -18.82
C LEU A 21 29.00 -3.71 -17.67
N THR A 22 29.17 -3.21 -16.45
CA THR A 22 28.78 -3.91 -15.22
C THR A 22 27.80 -3.03 -14.46
N VAL A 23 26.67 -3.61 -14.02
CA VAL A 23 25.68 -2.92 -13.19
C VAL A 23 25.24 -3.79 -12.02
N GLU A 24 24.79 -3.15 -10.95
CA GLU A 24 24.35 -3.81 -9.73
C GLU A 24 22.94 -3.33 -9.35
N GLY A 25 22.15 -4.27 -8.85
CA GLY A 25 20.78 -4.10 -8.39
C GLY A 25 19.73 -4.21 -9.49
N LYS A 26 18.57 -4.81 -9.15
CA LYS A 26 17.44 -5.05 -10.08
C LYS A 26 17.03 -3.80 -10.86
N TYR A 27 17.04 -2.65 -10.19
CA TYR A 27 16.66 -1.38 -10.82
C TYR A 27 17.56 -1.01 -12.01
N ASN A 28 18.88 -1.18 -11.89
CA ASN A 28 19.82 -0.86 -12.95
C ASN A 28 19.82 -1.94 -14.04
N ILE A 29 19.74 -3.21 -13.66
CA ILE A 29 19.62 -4.34 -14.59
C ILE A 29 18.39 -4.14 -15.50
N ARG A 30 17.25 -3.74 -14.92
CA ARG A 30 16.02 -3.44 -15.66
C ARG A 30 16.23 -2.38 -16.74
N LYS A 31 17.02 -1.34 -16.44
CA LYS A 31 17.32 -0.28 -17.42
C LYS A 31 18.12 -0.82 -18.59
N VAL A 32 19.13 -1.64 -18.31
CA VAL A 32 19.96 -2.28 -19.34
C VAL A 32 19.10 -3.15 -20.25
N PHE A 33 18.27 -4.05 -19.69
CA PHE A 33 17.37 -4.89 -20.48
C PHE A 33 16.39 -4.08 -21.33
N ARG A 34 15.88 -2.96 -20.80
CA ARG A 34 14.99 -2.08 -21.54
C ARG A 34 15.69 -1.38 -22.70
N VAL A 35 16.93 -0.93 -22.51
CA VAL A 35 17.75 -0.36 -23.58
C VAL A 35 18.02 -1.43 -24.65
N TRP A 36 18.46 -2.61 -24.23
CA TRP A 36 18.80 -3.71 -25.14
C TRP A 36 17.61 -4.15 -26.02
N THR A 37 16.46 -4.41 -25.41
CA THR A 37 15.21 -4.78 -26.12
C THR A 37 14.65 -3.65 -26.99
N SER A 38 14.93 -2.39 -26.65
CA SER A 38 14.54 -1.25 -27.50
C SER A 38 15.43 -1.09 -28.73
N LEU A 39 16.70 -1.43 -28.60
CA LEU A 39 17.69 -1.29 -29.67
C LEU A 39 17.69 -2.49 -30.60
N ASN A 40 17.46 -3.69 -30.06
CA ASN A 40 17.41 -4.91 -30.83
C ASN A 40 15.98 -5.22 -31.29
N LYS A 41 15.84 -5.74 -32.50
CA LYS A 41 14.55 -6.19 -33.04
C LYS A 41 14.27 -7.64 -32.73
N ASP A 42 15.30 -8.48 -32.82
CA ASP A 42 15.16 -9.93 -32.84
C ASP A 42 15.54 -10.51 -31.46
N GLU A 43 14.89 -11.60 -31.08
CA GLU A 43 15.15 -12.28 -29.81
C GLU A 43 16.38 -13.20 -29.92
N PRO A 44 17.11 -13.44 -28.82
CA PRO A 44 18.18 -14.43 -28.81
C PRO A 44 17.61 -15.84 -28.96
N GLU A 45 18.37 -16.70 -29.62
CA GLU A 45 18.05 -18.12 -29.73
C GLU A 45 18.85 -18.91 -28.69
N VAL A 46 18.15 -19.59 -27.77
CA VAL A 46 18.80 -20.45 -26.78
C VAL A 46 19.09 -21.81 -27.40
N THR A 47 20.37 -22.17 -27.45
CA THR A 47 20.85 -23.41 -28.07
C THR A 47 21.02 -24.53 -27.05
N ASN A 48 21.47 -24.21 -25.83
CA ASN A 48 21.70 -25.18 -24.78
C ASN A 48 21.60 -24.52 -23.40
N ILE A 49 21.11 -25.27 -22.42
CA ILE A 49 21.11 -24.90 -21.01
C ILE A 49 21.68 -26.08 -20.22
N VAL A 50 22.76 -25.84 -19.47
CA VAL A 50 23.34 -26.77 -18.50
C VAL A 50 23.16 -26.19 -17.11
N PHE A 51 22.62 -26.95 -16.17
CA PHE A 51 22.38 -26.51 -14.79
C PHE A 51 22.83 -27.57 -13.78
N ASP A 52 23.60 -27.16 -12.79
CA ASP A 52 24.17 -28.04 -11.75
C ASP A 52 23.55 -27.86 -10.35
N GLY A 53 22.49 -27.04 -10.25
CA GLY A 53 21.84 -26.69 -8.99
C GLY A 53 22.23 -25.31 -8.46
N HIS A 54 23.42 -24.80 -8.80
CA HIS A 54 23.92 -23.51 -8.30
C HIS A 54 24.34 -22.56 -9.42
N THR A 55 24.69 -23.10 -10.59
CA THR A 55 25.13 -22.36 -11.76
C THR A 55 24.40 -22.90 -12.99
N ALA A 56 23.82 -21.99 -13.78
CA ALA A 56 23.34 -22.30 -15.11
C ALA A 56 24.27 -21.70 -16.16
N ILE A 57 24.69 -22.51 -17.12
CA ILE A 57 25.43 -22.07 -18.30
C ILE A 57 24.48 -22.18 -19.48
N ILE A 58 24.22 -21.05 -20.13
CA ILE A 58 23.28 -20.93 -21.23
C ILE A 58 24.09 -20.57 -22.47
N SER A 59 24.12 -21.48 -23.45
CA SER A 59 24.68 -21.21 -24.76
C SER A 59 23.58 -20.65 -25.66
N LEU A 60 23.82 -19.50 -26.26
CA LEU A 60 22.81 -18.82 -27.09
C LEU A 60 23.45 -18.11 -28.28
N VAL A 61 22.62 -17.81 -29.27
CA VAL A 61 22.98 -16.97 -30.41
C VAL A 61 22.22 -15.65 -30.28
N GLN A 62 22.97 -14.55 -30.10
CA GLN A 62 22.40 -13.21 -30.09
C GLN A 62 22.18 -12.74 -31.53
N ASN A 63 20.92 -12.63 -31.94
CA ASN A 63 20.54 -12.06 -33.22
C ASN A 63 20.48 -10.53 -33.10
N LEU A 64 21.59 -9.87 -33.40
CA LEU A 64 21.71 -8.42 -33.36
C LEU A 64 21.17 -7.83 -34.67
N ARG A 65 19.97 -7.25 -34.58
CA ARG A 65 19.36 -6.39 -35.59
C ARG A 65 19.00 -5.04 -34.95
N PRO A 66 19.93 -4.07 -34.97
CA PRO A 66 19.67 -2.72 -34.47
C PRO A 66 18.51 -2.07 -35.22
N ARG A 67 17.53 -1.52 -34.51
CA ARG A 67 16.35 -0.88 -35.14
C ARG A 67 16.70 0.35 -35.97
N LEU A 68 17.79 1.05 -35.64
CA LEU A 68 18.28 2.21 -36.40
C LEU A 68 18.94 1.81 -37.73
N PHE A 69 19.39 0.55 -37.85
CA PHE A 69 20.08 0.04 -39.04
C PHE A 69 19.49 -1.32 -39.44
N PRO A 70 18.28 -1.36 -40.03
CA PRO A 70 17.52 -2.60 -40.25
C PRO A 70 18.18 -3.57 -41.25
N LEU A 71 19.11 -3.08 -42.08
CA LEU A 71 19.88 -3.89 -43.03
C LEU A 71 21.00 -4.69 -42.34
N LEU A 72 21.36 -4.34 -41.11
CA LEU A 72 22.38 -5.05 -40.36
C LEU A 72 21.74 -6.20 -39.58
N HIS A 73 22.24 -7.40 -39.81
CA HIS A 73 21.87 -8.60 -39.08
C HIS A 73 23.15 -9.37 -38.76
N LEU A 74 23.46 -9.50 -37.47
CA LEU A 74 24.61 -10.23 -36.98
C LEU A 74 24.13 -11.32 -36.03
N SER A 75 24.67 -12.53 -36.16
CA SER A 75 24.35 -13.64 -35.28
C SER A 75 25.58 -13.97 -34.45
N VAL A 76 25.64 -13.45 -33.22
CA VAL A 76 26.82 -13.53 -32.36
C VAL A 76 26.65 -14.67 -31.35
N PRO A 77 27.50 -15.72 -31.39
CA PRO A 77 27.52 -16.74 -30.36
C PRO A 77 27.93 -16.14 -29.00
N ALA A 78 27.13 -16.42 -27.98
CA ALA A 78 27.36 -15.94 -26.63
C ALA A 78 27.05 -17.03 -25.60
N THR A 79 27.72 -16.92 -24.46
CA THR A 79 27.48 -17.77 -23.28
C THR A 79 27.09 -16.88 -22.12
N THR A 80 25.92 -17.16 -21.55
CA THR A 80 25.43 -16.51 -20.33
C THR A 80 25.60 -17.48 -19.16
N THR A 81 26.29 -17.03 -18.12
CA THR A 81 26.45 -17.77 -16.86
C THR A 81 25.61 -17.10 -15.79
N LEU A 82 24.66 -17.84 -15.23
CA LEU A 82 23.83 -17.41 -14.11
C LEU A 82 24.28 -18.14 -12.85
N HIS A 83 24.50 -17.41 -11.77
CA HIS A 83 24.73 -17.98 -10.45
C HIS A 83 23.54 -17.73 -9.55
N PHE A 84 23.14 -18.79 -8.87
CA PHE A 84 21.99 -18.83 -7.99
C PHE A 84 22.45 -18.89 -6.54
N ARG A 85 21.65 -18.27 -5.66
CA ARG A 85 21.77 -18.44 -4.22
C ARG A 85 20.39 -18.70 -3.64
N ASP A 86 20.36 -19.45 -2.56
CA ASP A 86 19.10 -19.75 -1.90
C ASP A 86 18.47 -18.50 -1.30
N SER A 87 17.16 -18.40 -1.43
CA SER A 87 16.33 -17.38 -0.79
C SER A 87 15.10 -18.04 -0.16
N PRO A 88 14.37 -17.34 0.73
CA PRO A 88 13.11 -17.84 1.30
C PRO A 88 12.06 -18.23 0.25
N GLU A 89 12.13 -17.66 -0.95
CA GLU A 89 11.18 -17.86 -2.06
C GLU A 89 11.67 -18.92 -3.06
N GLY A 90 12.91 -19.40 -2.92
CA GLY A 90 13.58 -20.34 -3.82
C GLY A 90 14.95 -19.83 -4.30
N PRO A 91 15.64 -20.58 -5.18
CA PRO A 91 16.93 -20.18 -5.73
C PRO A 91 16.76 -18.93 -6.62
N MET A 92 17.48 -17.86 -6.28
CA MET A 92 17.44 -16.59 -7.00
C MET A 92 18.79 -16.26 -7.62
N ILE A 93 18.76 -15.59 -8.77
CA ILE A 93 19.94 -15.15 -9.51
C ILE A 93 20.55 -13.94 -8.78
N TYR A 94 21.79 -14.09 -8.32
CA TYR A 94 22.57 -12.98 -7.76
C TYR A 94 23.68 -12.51 -8.70
N SER A 95 24.03 -13.28 -9.73
CA SER A 95 25.03 -12.90 -10.73
C SER A 95 24.64 -13.44 -12.10
N HIS A 96 24.63 -12.53 -13.08
CA HIS A 96 24.36 -12.80 -14.48
C HIS A 96 25.55 -12.28 -15.29
N GLN A 97 26.28 -13.19 -15.93
CA GLN A 97 27.48 -12.87 -16.68
C GLN A 97 27.32 -13.25 -18.13
N ASP A 98 27.43 -12.27 -19.03
CA ASP A 98 27.46 -12.49 -20.46
C ASP A 98 28.90 -12.49 -20.95
N SER A 99 29.24 -13.52 -21.72
CA SER A 99 30.51 -13.62 -22.41
C SER A 99 30.25 -13.76 -23.90
N TRP A 100 30.77 -12.81 -24.67
CA TRP A 100 30.72 -12.87 -26.13
C TRP A 100 32.10 -13.27 -26.61
N THR A 101 32.18 -14.30 -27.44
CA THR A 101 33.47 -14.71 -27.99
C THR A 101 33.93 -13.65 -29.00
N LEU A 102 35.16 -13.14 -28.84
CA LEU A 102 35.73 -12.17 -29.79
C LEU A 102 35.77 -12.78 -31.21
N GLU A 103 36.07 -14.07 -31.31
CA GLU A 103 36.01 -14.82 -32.56
C GLU A 103 34.60 -14.80 -33.17
N GLY A 104 33.55 -15.04 -32.38
CA GLY A 104 32.16 -14.98 -32.83
C GLY A 104 31.74 -13.57 -33.27
N ILE A 105 32.22 -12.53 -32.59
CA ILE A 105 32.02 -11.13 -33.00
C ILE A 105 32.72 -10.85 -34.33
N VAL A 106 34.00 -11.23 -34.46
CA VAL A 106 34.82 -10.96 -35.66
C VAL A 106 34.29 -11.72 -36.87
N GLN A 107 33.91 -13.00 -36.72
CA GLN A 107 33.32 -13.80 -37.79
C GLN A 107 31.95 -13.27 -38.22
N SER A 108 31.20 -12.66 -37.30
CA SER A 108 29.90 -12.07 -37.60
C SER A 108 29.99 -10.69 -38.26
N MET A 109 31.16 -10.02 -38.19
CA MET A 109 31.32 -8.62 -38.59
C MET A 109 32.37 -8.43 -39.69
N PRO A 110 32.00 -8.37 -40.98
CA PRO A 110 32.95 -8.11 -42.06
C PRO A 110 33.56 -6.69 -42.03
N LEU A 111 33.01 -5.75 -41.25
CA LEU A 111 33.44 -4.34 -41.17
C LEU A 111 33.45 -3.80 -39.72
N LEU A 112 34.29 -4.37 -38.85
CA LEU A 112 34.44 -4.02 -37.43
C LEU A 112 34.53 -2.50 -37.16
N GLY A 113 35.27 -1.76 -37.99
CA GLY A 113 35.41 -0.30 -37.84
C GLY A 113 34.09 0.46 -38.00
N TRP A 114 33.31 0.13 -39.04
CA TRP A 114 32.01 0.77 -39.28
C TRP A 114 31.03 0.48 -38.13
N TRP A 115 31.04 -0.75 -37.58
CA TRP A 115 30.15 -1.12 -36.48
C TRP A 115 30.47 -0.38 -35.18
N TYR A 116 31.76 -0.24 -34.83
CA TYR A 116 32.18 0.53 -33.66
C TYR A 116 31.73 2.00 -33.78
N ASP A 117 31.99 2.62 -34.94
CA ASP A 117 31.70 4.03 -35.17
C ASP A 117 30.20 4.34 -35.25
N ASN A 118 29.38 3.43 -35.81
CA ASN A 118 27.97 3.70 -36.10
C ASN A 118 26.98 2.98 -35.18
N VAL A 119 27.37 1.88 -34.55
CA VAL A 119 26.48 1.10 -33.67
C VAL A 119 26.91 1.26 -32.23
N ALA A 120 28.12 0.83 -31.87
CA ALA A 120 28.58 0.89 -30.48
C ALA A 120 28.54 2.33 -29.93
N ARG A 121 29.08 3.29 -30.68
CA ARG A 121 29.09 4.71 -30.28
C ARG A 121 27.69 5.31 -30.13
N ASN A 122 26.76 4.97 -31.02
CA ASN A 122 25.38 5.48 -30.97
C ASN A 122 24.57 4.84 -29.85
N ILE A 123 24.82 3.57 -29.55
CA ILE A 123 24.25 2.88 -28.38
C ILE A 123 24.82 3.50 -27.09
N LEU A 124 26.14 3.67 -27.00
CA LEU A 124 26.79 4.31 -25.86
C LEU A 124 26.27 5.74 -25.65
N GLY A 125 26.13 6.50 -26.74
CA GLY A 125 25.52 7.83 -26.74
C GLY A 125 24.09 7.80 -26.23
N SER A 126 23.26 6.87 -26.72
CA SER A 126 21.87 6.72 -26.26
C SER A 126 21.80 6.33 -24.78
N VAL A 127 22.69 5.45 -24.31
CA VAL A 127 22.83 5.09 -22.89
C VAL A 127 23.24 6.31 -22.08
N LEU A 128 24.25 7.06 -22.49
CA LEU A 128 24.75 8.25 -21.81
C LEU A 128 23.71 9.39 -21.80
N THR A 129 23.00 9.62 -22.91
CA THR A 129 21.92 10.61 -23.00
C THR A 129 20.73 10.19 -22.17
N SER A 130 20.37 8.90 -22.15
CA SER A 130 19.33 8.41 -21.28
C SER A 130 19.73 8.56 -19.80
N ALA A 131 20.96 8.20 -19.43
CA ALA A 131 21.53 8.38 -18.09
C ALA A 131 21.60 9.86 -17.67
N GLY A 132 21.98 10.77 -18.58
CA GLY A 132 21.96 12.22 -18.36
C GLY A 132 20.55 12.77 -18.18
N GLY A 133 19.58 12.28 -18.98
CA GLY A 133 18.15 12.54 -18.77
C GLY A 133 17.67 12.03 -17.40
N PHE A 134 18.14 10.86 -16.96
CA PHE A 134 17.81 10.30 -15.65
C PHE A 134 18.38 11.10 -14.48
N LEU A 135 19.60 11.65 -14.57
CA LEU A 135 20.16 12.52 -13.52
C LEU A 135 19.38 13.84 -13.41
N HIS A 136 18.97 14.41 -14.53
CA HIS A 136 18.16 15.63 -14.55
C HIS A 136 16.73 15.39 -14.03
N THR A 137 16.10 14.26 -14.44
CA THR A 137 14.77 13.88 -13.96
C THR A 137 14.78 13.43 -12.49
N ALA A 138 15.81 12.76 -11.99
CA ALA A 138 15.91 12.41 -10.57
C ALA A 138 16.06 13.66 -9.68
N ASN A 139 16.80 14.68 -10.13
CA ASN A 139 16.93 15.94 -9.40
C ASN A 139 15.62 16.75 -9.43
N GLN A 140 14.93 16.83 -10.59
CA GLN A 140 13.64 17.53 -10.69
C GLN A 140 12.47 16.76 -10.03
N THR A 141 12.51 15.43 -10.03
CA THR A 141 11.47 14.60 -9.39
C THR A 141 11.65 14.56 -7.87
N THR A 142 12.87 14.71 -7.35
CA THR A 142 13.08 14.96 -5.90
C THR A 142 12.41 16.27 -5.48
N GLY A 143 12.58 17.36 -6.24
CA GLY A 143 11.91 18.63 -5.96
C GLY A 143 10.37 18.56 -6.04
N TYR A 144 9.83 17.87 -7.04
CA TYR A 144 8.37 17.75 -7.23
C TYR A 144 7.72 16.78 -6.21
N LEU A 145 8.40 15.70 -5.83
CA LEU A 145 7.94 14.77 -4.80
C LEU A 145 8.03 15.37 -3.39
N GLN A 146 9.03 16.20 -3.12
CA GLN A 146 9.17 16.89 -1.83
C GLN A 146 8.10 17.98 -1.67
N PHE A 147 7.78 18.72 -2.75
CA PHE A 147 6.68 19.68 -2.78
C PHE A 147 5.30 19.01 -2.60
N ARG A 148 5.06 17.87 -3.27
CA ARG A 148 3.83 17.07 -3.09
C ARG A 148 3.74 16.42 -1.71
N ALA A 149 4.87 16.02 -1.11
CA ALA A 149 4.89 15.47 0.24
C ALA A 149 4.50 16.52 1.28
N GLU A 150 4.98 17.76 1.17
CA GLU A 150 4.54 18.87 2.03
C GLU A 150 3.06 19.18 1.86
N GLU A 151 2.54 19.19 0.63
CA GLU A 151 1.14 19.47 0.36
C GLU A 151 0.21 18.36 0.91
N VAL A 152 0.60 17.09 0.74
CA VAL A 152 -0.13 15.93 1.29
C VAL A 152 -0.05 15.88 2.81
N GLN A 153 1.07 16.26 3.41
CA GLN A 153 1.23 16.32 4.86
C GLN A 153 0.42 17.46 5.47
N LYS A 154 0.34 18.60 4.78
CA LYS A 154 -0.52 19.73 5.16
C LYS A 154 -2.01 19.38 5.03
N LEU A 155 -2.42 18.73 3.93
CA LEU A 155 -3.78 18.21 3.78
C LEU A 155 -4.11 17.16 4.85
N SER A 156 -3.16 16.28 5.17
CA SER A 156 -3.35 15.25 6.19
C SER A 156 -3.50 15.86 7.58
N ALA A 157 -2.71 16.90 7.90
CA ALA A 157 -2.83 17.64 9.16
C ALA A 157 -4.19 18.36 9.27
N GLU A 158 -4.63 19.00 8.18
CA GLU A 158 -5.93 19.68 8.12
C GLU A 158 -7.10 18.69 8.23
N ILE A 159 -7.02 17.52 7.59
CA ILE A 159 -8.03 16.47 7.71
C ILE A 159 -8.08 15.90 9.13
N ILE A 160 -6.93 15.71 9.79
CA ILE A 160 -6.86 15.23 11.18
C ILE A 160 -7.47 16.28 12.14
N GLU A 161 -7.17 17.56 11.93
CA GLU A 161 -7.73 18.65 12.74
C GLU A 161 -9.25 18.79 12.55
N ARG A 162 -9.72 18.75 11.30
CA ARG A 162 -11.15 18.80 10.98
C ARG A 162 -11.90 17.59 11.52
N SER A 163 -11.31 16.40 11.40
CA SER A 163 -11.87 15.17 11.98
C SER A 163 -11.96 15.24 13.50
N ASN A 164 -10.91 15.73 14.18
CA ASN A 164 -10.92 15.89 15.63
C ASN A 164 -11.95 16.91 16.12
N THR A 165 -12.13 18.02 15.40
CA THR A 165 -13.14 19.04 15.74
C THR A 165 -14.56 18.52 15.52
N GLU A 166 -14.83 17.83 14.40
CA GLU A 166 -16.13 17.20 14.13
C GLU A 166 -16.45 16.09 15.14
N ILE A 167 -15.46 15.26 15.52
CA ILE A 167 -15.64 14.21 16.54
C ILE A 167 -15.93 14.84 17.90
N GLN A 168 -15.23 15.91 18.28
CA GLN A 168 -15.53 16.63 19.53
C GLN A 168 -16.91 17.27 19.51
N GLN A 169 -17.33 17.84 18.39
CA GLN A 169 -18.65 18.46 18.26
C GLN A 169 -19.76 17.42 18.31
N ARG A 170 -19.61 16.30 17.59
CA ARG A 170 -20.54 15.15 17.69
C ARG A 170 -20.58 14.56 19.09
N SER A 171 -19.44 14.45 19.77
CA SER A 171 -19.39 13.97 21.16
C SER A 171 -20.16 14.90 22.10
N ARG A 172 -19.98 16.23 21.96
CA ARG A 172 -20.75 17.22 22.74
C ARG A 172 -22.25 17.14 22.46
N GLU A 173 -22.65 17.13 21.19
CA GLU A 173 -24.06 16.98 20.82
C GLU A 173 -24.67 15.68 21.36
N MET A 174 -23.92 14.58 21.30
CA MET A 174 -24.35 13.30 21.85
C MET A 174 -24.51 13.36 23.37
N THR A 175 -23.59 14.01 24.09
CA THR A 175 -23.74 14.22 25.55
C THR A 175 -24.94 15.09 25.90
N THR A 176 -25.22 16.16 25.13
CA THR A 176 -26.40 17.01 25.36
C THR A 176 -27.69 16.25 25.08
N ARG A 177 -27.72 15.41 24.03
CA ARG A 177 -28.86 14.52 23.75
C ARG A 177 -29.06 13.47 24.84
N ALA A 178 -27.99 12.89 25.35
CA ALA A 178 -28.06 11.95 26.47
C ALA A 178 -28.62 12.62 27.72
N GLN A 179 -28.15 13.83 28.05
CA GLN A 179 -28.62 14.57 29.21
C GLN A 179 -30.11 14.93 29.09
N THR A 180 -30.54 15.41 27.93
CA THR A 180 -31.97 15.73 27.69
C THR A 180 -32.86 14.49 27.75
N MET A 181 -32.39 13.34 27.27
CA MET A 181 -33.13 12.07 27.44
C MET A 181 -33.23 11.65 28.91
N VAL A 182 -32.17 11.85 29.71
CA VAL A 182 -32.19 11.59 31.16
C VAL A 182 -33.17 12.52 31.87
N ASP A 183 -33.17 13.81 31.53
CA ASP A 183 -34.09 14.79 32.13
C ASP A 183 -35.55 14.49 31.78
N GLN A 184 -35.84 14.13 30.52
CA GLN A 184 -37.18 13.69 30.11
C GLN A 184 -37.63 12.41 30.84
N ALA A 185 -36.72 11.47 31.06
CA ALA A 185 -37.01 10.27 31.83
C ALA A 185 -37.31 10.62 33.30
N LYS A 186 -36.55 11.54 33.89
CA LYS A 186 -36.77 12.03 35.25
C LYS A 186 -38.14 12.69 35.39
N ASP A 187 -38.50 13.61 34.49
CA ASP A 187 -39.81 14.27 34.51
C ASP A 187 -40.96 13.28 34.36
N THR A 188 -40.79 12.26 33.52
CA THR A 188 -41.78 11.19 33.34
C THR A 188 -41.95 10.39 34.64
N VAL A 189 -40.86 10.09 35.34
CA VAL A 189 -40.89 9.40 36.64
C VAL A 189 -41.54 10.28 37.70
N GLU A 190 -41.16 11.55 37.81
CA GLU A 190 -41.75 12.49 38.77
C GLU A 190 -43.26 12.66 38.54
N LYS A 191 -43.70 12.76 37.29
CA LYS A 191 -45.13 12.82 36.94
C LYS A 191 -45.88 11.55 37.34
N LYS A 192 -45.29 10.37 37.12
CA LYS A 192 -45.89 9.10 37.56
C LYS A 192 -45.95 9.00 39.09
N VAL A 193 -44.92 9.44 39.79
CA VAL A 193 -44.88 9.47 41.26
C VAL A 193 -45.91 10.44 41.82
N ALA A 194 -46.06 11.63 41.23
CA ALA A 194 -47.09 12.60 41.62
C ALA A 194 -48.50 12.05 41.41
N THR A 195 -48.75 11.42 40.25
CA THR A 195 -50.05 10.79 39.94
C THR A 195 -50.37 9.68 40.94
N ALA A 196 -49.40 8.81 41.24
CA ALA A 196 -49.57 7.76 42.24
C ALA A 196 -49.81 8.33 43.64
N ARG A 197 -49.15 9.43 43.99
CA ARG A 197 -49.35 10.12 45.28
C ARG A 197 -50.75 10.71 45.41
N ASP A 198 -51.27 11.31 44.35
CA ASP A 198 -52.64 11.84 44.30
C ASP A 198 -53.69 10.73 44.36
N GLU A 199 -53.45 9.60 43.70
CA GLU A 199 -54.31 8.42 43.74
C GLU A 199 -54.36 7.80 45.15
N VAL A 200 -53.20 7.70 45.81
CA VAL A 200 -53.09 7.29 47.21
C VAL A 200 -53.80 8.27 48.15
N MET A 201 -53.69 9.59 47.92
CA MET A 201 -54.42 10.58 48.72
C MET A 201 -55.94 10.50 48.51
N ARG A 202 -56.40 10.24 47.28
CA ARG A 202 -57.83 10.00 46.98
C ARG A 202 -58.35 8.74 47.67
N MET A 203 -57.61 7.63 47.62
CA MET A 203 -57.97 6.42 48.37
C MET A 203 -58.07 6.72 49.87
N ARG A 204 -57.14 7.51 50.41
CA ARG A 204 -57.15 7.90 51.82
C ARG A 204 -58.35 8.80 52.19
N GLN A 205 -58.81 9.67 51.30
CA GLN A 205 -60.03 10.47 51.50
C GLN A 205 -61.31 9.61 51.42
N MET A 206 -61.34 8.62 50.53
CA MET A 206 -62.47 7.67 50.44
C MET A 206 -62.55 6.71 51.64
N MET A 207 -61.44 6.48 52.34
CA MET A 207 -61.39 5.72 53.59
C MET A 207 -61.58 6.56 54.86
N ARG A 208 -62.00 7.83 54.74
CA ARG A 208 -62.29 8.68 55.91
C ARG A 208 -63.73 8.40 56.40
N PRO A 209 -63.94 7.77 57.57
CA PRO A 209 -65.28 7.46 58.05
C PRO A 209 -66.03 8.75 58.43
N GLN A 210 -67.27 8.88 57.97
CA GLN A 210 -68.24 9.83 58.53
C GLN A 210 -68.54 9.41 59.98
N LEU A 211 -67.89 10.07 60.93
CA LEU A 211 -68.34 10.09 62.32
C LEU A 211 -69.06 11.41 62.51
N LEU A 212 -70.39 11.40 62.35
CA LEU A 212 -71.33 12.14 63.20
C LEU A 212 -72.77 11.61 62.96
N THR A 213 -73.39 11.22 64.09
CA THR A 213 -74.82 11.24 64.42
C THR A 213 -75.80 10.21 63.83
N ALA A 214 -76.09 9.18 64.63
CA ALA A 214 -77.41 8.73 65.09
C ALA A 214 -77.15 7.76 66.27
N LYS A 215 -77.86 7.72 67.40
CA LYS A 215 -79.27 7.95 67.67
C LYS A 215 -79.45 8.01 69.19
N ALA A 216 -80.34 8.87 69.65
CA ALA A 216 -80.81 8.89 71.02
C ALA A 216 -81.82 7.75 71.31
N ILE A 217 -82.02 7.52 72.62
CA ILE A 217 -83.22 6.96 73.31
C ILE A 217 -83.18 5.46 73.66
N THR A 218 -82.83 5.18 74.93
CA THR A 218 -83.58 4.46 75.99
C THR A 218 -82.56 3.86 76.97
N GLY A 219 -82.58 3.99 78.29
CA GLY A 219 -83.46 4.63 79.25
C GLY A 219 -83.14 4.01 80.62
N ALA A 220 -83.13 4.82 81.69
CA ALA A 220 -83.20 4.41 83.11
C ALA A 220 -82.01 3.55 83.64
N THR A 221 -81.51 3.60 84.86
CA THR A 221 -81.79 4.28 86.14
C THR A 221 -80.64 3.85 87.08
N LEU A 222 -80.25 4.72 88.03
CA LEU A 222 -79.69 4.38 89.36
C LEU A 222 -78.32 3.65 89.35
N GLU A 223 -77.39 3.76 90.28
CA GLU A 223 -77.23 4.31 91.63
C GLU A 223 -75.69 4.27 91.86
N ASN A 224 -75.08 5.32 92.40
CA ASN A 224 -74.65 5.37 93.80
C ASN A 224 -73.56 4.34 94.16
N THR A 225 -72.30 4.76 94.25
CA THR A 225 -71.40 4.80 95.44
C THR A 225 -70.09 4.14 94.98
N GLY A 226 -68.89 4.51 95.39
CA GLY A 226 -68.39 5.45 96.37
C GLY A 226 -66.90 5.16 96.48
N THR A 227 -66.14 6.21 96.81
CA THR A 227 -64.77 6.23 97.37
C THR A 227 -63.64 5.59 96.59
#